data_AF-A0A815GX11-F1
#
_entry.id   AF-A0A815GX11-F1
#
_cell.length_a   1.000
_cell.length_b   1.000
_cell.length_c   1.000
_cell.angle_alpha   90.00
_cell.angle_beta   90.00
_cell.angle_gamma   90.00
#
_symmetry.space_group_name_H-M   'P 1'
#
loop_
_entity.id
_entity.type
_entity.pdbx_description
1 polymer ?
#
loop_
_entity_poly.entity_id
_entity_poly.type
_entity_poly.pdbx_seq_one_letter_code
_entity_poly.pdbx_strand_id
1 'polypeptide(L)'
;MEVDSNLVQDCKQEEDVERKGRKSSEQDRNRISKVSIIIAIIPILQIFMGWRYSQACPINKLIPHYSIVAGIVALLLVILISITQLITRVFGKTVFDDNVDRRNPNRATMFVGCGICSIMCINLSLFIFLLGWSVTGLVWVIDAWYRVQYIHAERNDYCHPILYQFTFAILLITTLLKVLFFCIFCKNTCVKMAMTKRRDTITSEDG
;
A
#
# COMPACT_ATOMS: atom_id res chain seq x y z
N MET A 1 -16.53 -6.78 -56.85
CA MET A 1 -16.04 -6.10 -55.64
C MET A 1 -16.60 -6.86 -54.46
N GLU A 2 -15.91 -7.93 -54.10
CA GLU A 2 -16.24 -8.76 -52.93
C GLU A 2 -15.34 -8.22 -51.83
N VAL A 3 -15.88 -7.29 -51.05
CA VAL A 3 -15.18 -6.77 -49.87
C VAL A 3 -15.06 -7.94 -48.90
N ASP A 4 -13.82 -8.35 -48.62
CA ASP A 4 -13.48 -9.50 -47.79
C ASP A 4 -14.26 -9.49 -46.48
N SER A 5 -15.28 -10.34 -46.38
CA SER A 5 -16.10 -10.49 -45.18
C SER A 5 -15.26 -10.89 -43.95
N ASN A 6 -14.09 -11.47 -44.19
CA ASN A 6 -13.11 -11.84 -43.17
C ASN A 6 -12.46 -10.61 -42.51
N LEU A 7 -12.19 -9.55 -43.29
CA LEU A 7 -11.59 -8.31 -42.78
C LEU A 7 -12.54 -7.55 -41.84
N VAL A 8 -13.84 -7.61 -42.15
CA VAL A 8 -14.90 -7.02 -41.32
C VAL A 8 -15.09 -7.80 -40.01
N GLN A 9 -14.90 -9.12 -40.02
CA GLN A 9 -14.95 -9.93 -38.80
C GLN A 9 -13.75 -9.69 -37.89
N ASP A 10 -12.54 -9.56 -38.45
CA ASP A 10 -11.33 -9.27 -37.66
C ASP A 10 -11.40 -7.91 -36.97
N CYS A 11 -11.82 -6.86 -37.68
CA CYS A 11 -12.03 -5.53 -37.08
C CYS A 11 -13.04 -5.58 -35.91
N LYS A 12 -14.12 -6.34 -36.05
CA LYS A 12 -15.16 -6.44 -35.01
C LYS A 12 -14.67 -7.19 -33.78
N GLN A 13 -13.83 -8.20 -33.98
CA GLN A 13 -13.23 -8.97 -32.90
C GLN A 13 -12.21 -8.14 -32.10
N GLU A 14 -11.45 -7.29 -32.78
CA GLU A 14 -10.49 -6.37 -32.14
C GLU A 14 -11.20 -5.30 -31.30
N GLU A 15 -12.28 -4.70 -31.81
CA GLU A 15 -13.10 -3.75 -31.04
C GLU A 15 -13.74 -4.37 -29.79
N ASP A 16 -14.22 -5.62 -29.87
CA ASP A 16 -14.82 -6.31 -28.73
C ASP A 16 -13.77 -6.67 -27.67
N VAL A 17 -12.56 -7.04 -28.08
CA VAL A 17 -11.42 -7.28 -27.17
C VAL A 17 -11.00 -5.97 -26.48
N GLU A 18 -10.87 -4.86 -27.22
CA GLU A 18 -10.56 -3.55 -26.65
C GLU A 18 -11.63 -3.06 -25.68
N ARG A 19 -12.91 -3.20 -26.05
CA ARG A 19 -14.06 -2.78 -25.23
C ARG A 19 -14.13 -3.61 -23.94
N LYS A 20 -13.80 -4.89 -24.00
CA LYS A 20 -13.72 -5.79 -22.83
C LYS A 20 -12.52 -5.47 -21.94
N GLY A 21 -11.36 -5.18 -22.52
CA GLY A 21 -10.16 -4.71 -21.81
C GLY A 21 -10.40 -3.39 -21.06
N ARG A 22 -11.07 -2.43 -21.72
CA ARG A 22 -11.40 -1.11 -21.14
C ARG A 22 -12.32 -1.26 -19.92
N LYS A 23 -13.37 -2.08 -20.00
CA LYS A 23 -14.30 -2.36 -18.88
C LYS A 23 -13.60 -3.04 -17.69
N SER A 24 -12.69 -4.00 -17.93
CA SER A 24 -11.93 -4.64 -16.84
C SER A 24 -11.02 -3.64 -16.12
N SER A 25 -10.31 -2.79 -16.87
CA SER A 25 -9.39 -1.79 -16.30
C SER A 25 -10.12 -0.72 -15.47
N GLU A 26 -11.36 -0.38 -15.84
CA GLU A 26 -12.19 0.59 -15.12
C GLU A 26 -12.81 -0.01 -13.85
N GLN A 27 -13.21 -1.28 -13.90
CA GLN A 27 -13.69 -1.99 -12.72
C GLN A 27 -12.60 -2.15 -11.66
N ASP A 28 -11.37 -2.48 -12.07
CA ASP A 28 -10.23 -2.59 -11.15
C ASP A 28 -9.85 -1.23 -10.55
N ARG A 29 -9.95 -0.14 -11.33
CA ARG A 29 -9.75 1.23 -10.85
C ARG A 29 -10.70 1.61 -9.72
N ASN A 30 -11.99 1.33 -9.89
CA ASN A 30 -13.01 1.67 -8.91
C ASN A 30 -12.87 0.84 -7.63
N ARG A 31 -12.43 -0.43 -7.74
CA ARG A 31 -12.12 -1.25 -6.56
C ARG A 31 -10.92 -0.69 -5.80
N ILE A 32 -9.82 -0.38 -6.47
CA ILE A 32 -8.59 0.07 -5.79
C ILE A 32 -8.79 1.45 -5.13
N SER A 33 -9.44 2.39 -5.82
CA SER A 33 -9.74 3.72 -5.24
C SER A 33 -10.58 3.62 -3.96
N LYS A 34 -11.62 2.78 -3.98
CA LYS A 34 -12.47 2.54 -2.80
C LYS A 34 -11.69 1.90 -1.64
N VAL A 35 -10.82 0.95 -1.93
CA VAL A 35 -9.98 0.29 -0.91
C VAL A 35 -9.02 1.27 -0.25
N SER A 36 -8.35 2.15 -1.01
CA SER A 36 -7.46 3.17 -0.45
C SER A 36 -8.17 4.13 0.51
N ILE A 37 -9.40 4.55 0.18
CA ILE A 37 -10.20 5.43 1.03
C ILE A 37 -10.56 4.75 2.36
N ILE A 38 -10.99 3.49 2.31
CA ILE A 38 -11.34 2.72 3.52
C ILE A 38 -10.10 2.55 4.42
N ILE A 39 -8.94 2.23 3.83
CA ILE A 39 -7.69 2.06 4.57
C ILE A 39 -7.24 3.37 5.25
N ALA A 40 -7.53 4.54 4.65
CA ALA A 40 -7.17 5.85 5.21
C ALA A 40 -7.97 6.23 6.47
N ILE A 41 -9.10 5.58 6.76
CA ILE A 41 -9.90 5.87 7.96
C ILE A 41 -9.12 5.53 9.23
N ILE A 42 -8.43 4.39 9.24
CA ILE A 42 -7.65 3.91 10.39
C ILE A 42 -6.58 4.92 10.84
N PRO A 43 -5.68 5.42 9.98
CA PRO A 43 -4.66 6.37 10.41
C PRO A 43 -5.24 7.75 10.79
N ILE A 44 -6.36 8.17 10.21
CA ILE A 44 -7.07 9.39 10.64
C ILE A 44 -7.57 9.24 12.09
N LEU A 45 -8.16 8.09 12.42
CA LEU A 45 -8.58 7.79 13.79
C LEU A 45 -7.40 7.76 14.76
N GLN A 46 -6.24 7.22 14.35
CA GLN A 46 -5.03 7.22 15.17
C GLN A 46 -4.52 8.65 15.48
N ILE A 47 -4.53 9.54 14.48
CA ILE A 47 -4.16 10.95 14.67
C ILE A 47 -5.16 11.63 15.59
N PHE A 48 -6.47 11.45 15.35
CA PHE A 48 -7.53 12.09 16.12
C PHE A 48 -7.48 11.67 17.59
N MET A 49 -7.39 10.37 17.87
CA MET A 49 -7.33 9.84 19.23
C MET A 49 -6.02 10.24 19.93
N GLY A 50 -4.90 10.20 19.23
CA GLY A 50 -3.62 10.67 19.77
C GLY A 50 -3.64 12.16 20.12
N TRP A 51 -4.29 12.99 19.30
CA TRP A 51 -4.41 14.43 19.56
C TRP A 51 -5.40 14.74 20.68
N ARG A 52 -6.61 14.16 20.63
CA ARG A 52 -7.71 14.46 21.58
C ARG A 52 -7.36 14.10 23.01
N TYR A 53 -6.58 13.04 23.20
CA TYR A 53 -6.20 12.53 24.51
C TYR A 53 -4.72 12.76 24.84
N SER A 54 -4.02 13.66 24.11
CA SER A 54 -2.58 13.90 24.35
C SER A 54 -2.29 14.43 25.75
N GLN A 55 -3.24 15.16 26.35
CA GLN A 55 -3.14 15.72 27.70
C GLN A 55 -3.82 14.86 28.78
N ALA A 56 -4.50 13.77 28.39
CA ALA A 56 -5.35 12.97 29.29
C ALA A 56 -4.64 11.77 29.94
N CYS A 57 -3.35 11.54 29.65
CA CYS A 57 -2.54 10.49 30.29
C CYS A 57 -1.16 11.04 30.72
N PRO A 58 -1.04 11.59 31.96
CA PRO A 58 0.25 12.02 32.51
C PRO A 58 1.27 10.87 32.67
N ILE A 59 0.80 9.62 32.81
CA ILE A 59 1.65 8.47 33.09
C ILE A 59 2.65 8.17 31.97
N ASN A 60 2.26 8.42 30.71
CA ASN A 60 3.16 8.23 29.59
C ASN A 60 2.73 9.07 28.39
N LYS A 61 3.36 10.24 28.25
CA LYS A 61 3.16 11.16 27.11
C LYS A 61 3.57 10.54 25.77
N LEU A 62 4.27 9.40 25.75
CA LEU A 62 4.76 8.76 24.53
C LEU A 62 3.67 7.95 23.80
N ILE A 63 2.62 7.49 24.50
CA ILE A 63 1.53 6.69 23.90
C ILE A 63 0.73 7.50 22.85
N PRO A 64 0.32 8.75 23.13
CA PRO A 64 -0.39 9.57 22.14
C PRO A 64 0.52 10.00 20.99
N HIS A 65 1.79 10.34 21.28
CA HIS A 65 2.77 10.74 20.25
C HIS A 65 3.07 9.61 19.27
N TYR A 66 3.22 8.39 19.78
CA TYR A 66 3.37 7.18 18.97
C TYR A 66 2.27 7.08 17.90
N SER A 67 1.01 7.22 18.33
CA SER A 67 -0.17 7.03 17.49
C SER A 67 -0.29 8.11 16.42
N ILE A 68 0.11 9.35 16.72
CA ILE A 68 0.14 10.45 15.75
C ILE A 68 1.19 10.20 14.66
N VAL A 69 2.44 9.88 15.05
CA VAL A 69 3.53 9.63 14.08
C VAL A 69 3.19 8.43 13.19
N ALA A 70 2.66 7.35 13.78
CA ALA A 70 2.22 6.18 13.04
C ALA A 70 1.13 6.52 12.01
N GLY A 71 0.13 7.31 12.40
CA GLY A 71 -0.96 7.73 11.52
C GLY A 71 -0.50 8.61 10.37
N ILE A 72 0.37 9.60 10.63
CA ILE A 72 0.91 10.49 9.58
C ILE A 72 1.71 9.70 8.55
N VAL A 73 2.65 8.87 9.02
CA VAL A 73 3.50 8.08 8.12
C VAL A 73 2.67 7.07 7.32
N ALA A 74 1.64 6.47 7.93
CA ALA A 74 0.72 5.58 7.24
C ALA A 74 -0.12 6.31 6.18
N LEU A 75 -0.61 7.53 6.45
CA LEU A 75 -1.31 8.35 5.45
C LEU A 75 -0.40 8.70 4.27
N LEU A 76 0.84 9.12 4.55
CA LEU A 76 1.82 9.40 3.51
C LEU A 76 2.05 8.18 2.62
N LEU A 77 2.16 6.98 3.21
CA LEU A 77 2.28 5.74 2.45
C LEU A 77 1.07 5.47 1.54
N VAL A 78 -0.17 5.66 2.04
CA VAL A 78 -1.39 5.50 1.23
C VAL A 78 -1.43 6.50 0.06
N ILE A 79 -1.05 7.75 0.32
CA ILE A 79 -0.98 8.80 -0.71
C ILE A 79 0.09 8.46 -1.75
N LEU A 80 1.29 8.06 -1.34
CA LEU A 80 2.38 7.70 -2.25
C LEU A 80 2.00 6.51 -3.15
N ILE A 81 1.35 5.47 -2.59
CA ILE A 81 0.83 4.35 -3.38
C ILE A 81 -0.21 4.83 -4.40
N SER A 82 -1.13 5.70 -3.98
CA SER A 82 -2.17 6.24 -4.86
C SER A 82 -1.60 7.08 -6.00
N ILE A 83 -0.59 7.92 -5.71
CA ILE A 83 0.15 8.70 -6.71
C ILE A 83 0.92 7.76 -7.65
N THR A 84 1.58 6.72 -7.14
CA THR A 84 2.31 5.73 -7.96
C THR A 84 1.38 5.04 -8.95
N GLN A 85 0.17 4.67 -8.51
CA GLN A 85 -0.86 4.11 -9.39
C GLN A 85 -1.38 5.11 -10.42
N LEU A 86 -1.49 6.39 -10.05
CA LEU A 86 -1.89 7.44 -10.99
C LEU A 86 -0.82 7.68 -12.05
N ILE A 87 0.45 7.79 -11.64
CA ILE A 87 1.60 7.97 -12.53
C ILE A 87 1.71 6.77 -13.48
N THR A 88 1.73 5.54 -12.98
CA THR A 88 1.78 4.34 -13.84
C THR A 88 0.61 4.27 -14.83
N ARG A 89 -0.57 4.80 -14.48
CA ARG A 89 -1.71 4.89 -15.40
C ARG A 89 -1.55 5.98 -16.47
N VAL A 90 -1.19 7.19 -16.06
CA VAL A 90 -1.02 8.31 -17.00
C VAL A 90 0.10 8.00 -17.99
N PHE A 91 1.25 7.56 -17.48
CA PHE A 91 2.39 7.20 -18.32
C PHE A 91 2.14 5.91 -19.12
N GLY A 92 1.45 4.92 -18.55
CA GLY A 92 1.10 3.69 -19.26
C GLY A 92 0.18 3.94 -20.46
N LYS A 93 -0.68 4.97 -20.38
CA LYS A 93 -1.55 5.35 -21.50
C LYS A 93 -0.79 6.13 -22.58
N THR A 94 0.08 7.07 -22.18
CA THR A 94 0.86 7.86 -23.16
C THR A 94 1.89 7.03 -23.92
N VAL A 95 2.47 6.00 -23.30
CA VAL A 95 3.46 5.12 -23.97
C VAL A 95 2.82 4.18 -25.00
N PHE A 96 1.52 3.88 -24.91
CA PHE A 96 0.84 2.96 -25.84
C PHE A 96 0.21 3.68 -27.06
N ASP A 97 0.01 5.00 -26.99
CA ASP A 97 -0.67 5.81 -28.02
C ASP A 97 0.30 6.42 -29.05
N ASP A 98 1.58 6.61 -28.69
CA ASP A 98 2.59 7.05 -29.66
C ASP A 98 3.06 5.86 -30.51
N ASN A 99 2.67 5.86 -31.78
CA ASN A 99 3.25 5.08 -32.86
C ASN A 99 4.75 4.88 -32.64
N VAL A 100 5.14 3.63 -32.35
CA VAL A 100 6.50 3.19 -32.04
C VAL A 100 7.50 3.77 -33.05
N ASP A 101 8.20 4.84 -32.68
CA ASP A 101 9.49 5.15 -33.28
C ASP A 101 10.47 4.07 -32.78
N ARG A 102 10.63 3.04 -33.62
CA ARG A 102 11.43 1.83 -33.43
C ARG A 102 12.93 2.10 -33.18
N ARG A 103 13.35 3.36 -33.09
CA ARG A 103 14.75 3.77 -33.19
C ARG A 103 15.55 3.67 -31.89
N ASN A 104 14.93 3.65 -30.69
CA ASN A 104 15.64 3.25 -29.46
C ASN A 104 14.70 2.89 -28.27
N PRO A 105 14.21 1.64 -28.16
CA PRO A 105 13.34 1.20 -27.07
C PRO A 105 14.03 1.17 -25.69
N ASN A 106 15.36 1.33 -25.60
CA ASN A 106 16.08 1.14 -24.34
C ASN A 106 16.15 2.42 -23.48
N ARG A 107 16.08 3.63 -24.06
CA ARG A 107 16.24 4.88 -23.28
C ARG A 107 14.97 5.35 -22.55
N ALA A 108 13.80 5.29 -23.18
CA ALA A 108 12.54 5.70 -22.56
C ALA A 108 12.09 4.72 -21.46
N THR A 109 12.23 3.42 -21.72
CA THR A 109 11.89 2.34 -20.80
C THR A 109 12.79 2.31 -19.56
N MET A 110 14.05 2.71 -19.71
CA MET A 110 15.01 2.82 -18.61
C MET A 110 14.70 3.99 -17.65
N PHE A 111 14.26 5.14 -18.17
CA PHE A 111 13.90 6.30 -17.33
C PHE A 111 12.64 6.04 -16.49
N VAL A 112 11.62 5.44 -17.10
CA VAL A 112 10.38 5.05 -16.39
C VAL A 112 10.65 3.91 -15.39
N GLY A 113 11.50 2.95 -15.74
CA GLY A 113 11.90 1.87 -14.83
C GLY A 113 12.66 2.33 -13.58
N CYS A 114 13.56 3.31 -13.73
CA CYS A 114 14.33 3.86 -12.60
C CYS A 114 13.43 4.60 -11.59
N GLY A 115 12.47 5.39 -12.08
CA GLY A 115 11.48 6.07 -11.24
C GLY A 115 10.56 5.11 -10.47
N ILE A 116 10.12 4.02 -11.11
CA ILE A 116 9.29 3.01 -10.44
C ILE A 116 10.09 2.27 -9.36
N CYS A 117 11.36 1.94 -9.64
CA CYS A 117 12.21 1.24 -8.68
C CYS A 117 12.50 2.09 -7.43
N SER A 118 12.83 3.38 -7.60
CA SER A 118 13.09 4.29 -6.48
C SER A 118 11.86 4.45 -5.59
N ILE A 119 10.67 4.56 -6.18
CA ILE A 119 9.39 4.64 -5.46
C ILE A 119 9.06 3.32 -4.74
N MET A 120 9.34 2.15 -5.33
CA MET A 120 9.17 0.87 -4.66
C MET A 120 10.07 0.75 -3.43
N CYS A 121 11.33 1.17 -3.52
CA CYS A 121 12.27 1.18 -2.41
C CYS A 121 11.81 2.10 -1.27
N ILE A 122 11.29 3.30 -1.59
CA ILE A 122 10.75 4.25 -0.60
C ILE A 122 9.54 3.64 0.12
N ASN A 123 8.59 3.06 -0.62
CA ASN A 123 7.41 2.42 -0.01
C ASN A 123 7.79 1.24 0.89
N LEU A 124 8.74 0.40 0.46
CA LEU A 124 9.24 -0.71 1.26
C LEU A 124 9.92 -0.21 2.55
N SER A 125 10.74 0.82 2.44
CA SER A 125 11.44 1.41 3.59
C SER A 125 10.45 1.99 4.62
N LEU A 126 9.44 2.73 4.15
CA LEU A 126 8.37 3.26 5.01
C LEU A 126 7.55 2.15 5.68
N PHE A 127 7.32 1.03 4.98
CA PHE A 127 6.60 -0.11 5.52
C PHE A 127 7.37 -0.82 6.64
N ILE A 128 8.68 -1.05 6.43
CA ILE A 128 9.57 -1.64 7.45
C ILE A 128 9.68 -0.70 8.65
N PHE A 129 9.83 0.61 8.41
CA PHE A 129 9.82 1.61 9.46
C PHE A 129 8.52 1.55 10.28
N LEU A 130 7.35 1.50 9.63
CA LEU A 130 6.05 1.39 10.29
C LEU A 130 5.87 0.07 11.06
N LEU A 131 6.52 -1.02 10.65
CA LEU A 131 6.55 -2.28 11.39
C LEU A 131 7.40 -2.15 12.66
N GLY A 132 8.63 -1.65 12.53
CA GLY A 132 9.52 -1.42 13.67
C GLY A 132 8.92 -0.43 14.67
N TRP A 133 8.32 0.65 14.17
CA TRP A 133 7.59 1.62 14.99
C TRP A 133 6.47 0.94 15.78
N SER A 134 5.71 0.03 15.17
CA SER A 134 4.66 -0.72 15.88
C SER A 134 5.15 -1.61 17.00
N VAL A 135 6.35 -2.18 16.89
CA VAL A 135 6.99 -2.91 17.99
C VAL A 135 7.27 -1.96 19.17
N THR A 136 7.79 -0.76 18.89
CA THR A 136 8.01 0.25 19.93
C THR A 136 6.71 0.67 20.61
N GLY A 137 5.63 0.84 19.85
CA GLY A 137 4.30 1.11 20.40
C GLY A 137 3.78 0.01 21.33
N LEU A 138 4.03 -1.27 21.00
CA LEU A 138 3.68 -2.39 21.88
C LEU A 138 4.46 -2.36 23.19
N VAL A 139 5.78 -2.07 23.14
CA VAL A 139 6.62 -1.95 24.34
C VAL A 139 6.08 -0.87 25.27
N TRP A 140 5.71 0.30 24.73
CA TRP A 140 5.15 1.40 25.53
C TRP A 140 3.79 1.08 26.15
N VAL A 141 2.95 0.30 25.45
CA VAL A 141 1.65 -0.12 25.99
C VAL A 141 1.82 -1.18 27.09
N ILE A 142 2.74 -2.12 26.93
CA ILE A 142 3.06 -3.12 27.96
C ILE A 142 3.66 -2.44 29.20
N ASP A 143 4.56 -1.48 29.00
CA ASP A 143 5.14 -0.70 30.10
C ASP A 143 4.08 0.11 30.87
N ALA A 144 3.11 0.68 30.15
CA ALA A 144 1.99 1.39 30.76
C ALA A 144 1.04 0.45 31.53
N TRP A 145 0.83 -0.79 31.06
CA TRP A 145 -0.03 -1.77 31.72
C TRP A 145 0.41 -2.06 33.16
N TYR A 146 1.72 -2.08 33.42
CA TYR A 146 2.24 -2.33 34.77
C TYR A 146 2.02 -1.14 35.73
N ARG A 147 1.88 0.09 35.21
CA ARG A 147 1.82 1.31 36.03
C ARG A 147 0.43 1.96 36.11
N VAL A 148 -0.50 1.62 35.22
CA VAL A 148 -1.77 2.34 35.07
C VAL A 148 -2.70 2.18 36.27
N GLN A 149 -3.17 3.30 36.81
CA GLN A 149 -4.30 3.36 37.74
C GLN A 149 -5.51 4.03 37.07
N TYR A 150 -6.67 3.38 37.09
CA TYR A 150 -7.89 3.86 36.42
C TYR A 150 -8.81 4.70 37.32
N ILE A 151 -8.50 4.84 38.61
CA ILE A 151 -9.47 5.26 39.63
C ILE A 151 -9.28 6.73 40.06
N HIS A 152 -8.04 7.22 40.15
CA HIS A 152 -7.75 8.56 40.69
C HIS A 152 -7.16 9.49 39.64
N ALA A 153 -8.00 10.34 39.04
CA ALA A 153 -7.63 11.29 37.98
C ALA A 153 -6.57 12.33 38.39
N GLU A 154 -6.37 12.55 39.69
CA GLU A 154 -5.38 13.51 40.22
C GLU A 154 -3.96 12.92 40.35
N ARG A 155 -3.81 11.60 40.24
CA ARG A 155 -2.49 10.96 40.36
C ARG A 155 -1.80 10.99 38.99
N ASN A 156 -0.48 11.22 38.98
CA ASN A 156 0.35 11.19 37.76
C ASN A 156 0.30 9.84 37.02
N ASP A 157 -0.27 8.79 37.65
CA ASP A 157 -0.42 7.45 37.12
C ASP A 157 -1.80 7.19 36.49
N TYR A 158 -2.62 8.23 36.35
CA TYR A 158 -3.93 8.10 35.69
C TYR A 158 -3.78 8.01 34.18
N CYS A 159 -4.52 7.08 33.57
CA CYS A 159 -4.75 7.11 32.14
C CYS A 159 -6.18 6.70 31.81
N HIS A 160 -6.81 7.47 30.91
CA HIS A 160 -8.20 7.24 30.55
C HIS A 160 -8.37 5.86 29.90
N PRO A 161 -9.28 4.99 30.41
CA PRO A 161 -9.40 3.60 29.97
C PRO A 161 -9.74 3.47 28.47
N ILE A 162 -10.55 4.39 27.94
CA ILE A 162 -10.90 4.44 26.52
C ILE A 162 -9.66 4.62 25.63
N LEU A 163 -8.73 5.50 26.00
CA LEU A 163 -7.52 5.75 25.20
C LEU A 163 -6.62 4.51 25.20
N TYR A 164 -6.44 3.90 26.38
CA TYR A 164 -5.63 2.71 26.54
C TYR A 164 -6.18 1.55 25.71
N GLN A 165 -7.46 1.22 25.86
CA GLN A 165 -8.11 0.12 25.14
C GLN A 165 -8.11 0.35 23.63
N PHE A 166 -8.38 1.57 23.19
CA PHE A 166 -8.32 1.93 21.77
C PHE A 166 -6.90 1.75 21.21
N THR A 167 -5.89 2.28 21.92
CA THR A 167 -4.50 2.22 21.45
C THR A 167 -3.99 0.79 21.41
N PHE A 168 -4.32 -0.02 22.41
CA PHE A 168 -3.97 -1.44 22.43
C PHE A 168 -4.64 -2.21 21.29
N ALA A 169 -5.96 -2.04 21.11
CA ALA A 169 -6.70 -2.72 20.05
C ALA A 169 -6.19 -2.33 18.66
N ILE A 170 -5.99 -1.03 18.40
CA ILE A 170 -5.52 -0.55 17.10
C ILE A 170 -4.09 -0.99 16.83
N LEU A 171 -3.22 -1.02 17.84
CA LEU A 171 -1.85 -1.53 17.73
C LEU A 171 -1.84 -3.00 17.33
N LEU A 172 -2.62 -3.83 18.02
CA LEU A 172 -2.70 -5.27 17.74
C LEU A 172 -3.22 -5.52 16.32
N ILE A 173 -4.36 -4.91 15.98
CA ILE A 173 -5.00 -5.09 14.66
C ILE A 173 -4.06 -4.60 13.55
N THR A 174 -3.51 -3.39 13.65
CA THR A 174 -2.66 -2.84 12.59
C THR A 174 -1.34 -3.59 12.45
N THR A 175 -0.76 -4.09 13.55
CA THR A 175 0.45 -4.92 13.49
C THR A 175 0.18 -6.25 12.80
N LEU A 176 -0.90 -6.94 13.15
CA LEU A 176 -1.29 -8.20 12.50
C LEU A 176 -1.54 -8.01 11.01
N LEU A 177 -2.27 -6.96 10.63
CA LEU A 177 -2.53 -6.64 9.22
C LEU A 177 -1.22 -6.43 8.46
N LYS A 178 -0.29 -5.62 8.99
CA LYS A 178 1.00 -5.38 8.34
C LYS A 178 1.82 -6.68 8.18
N VAL A 179 1.89 -7.52 9.20
CA VAL A 179 2.60 -8.82 9.12
C VAL A 179 1.96 -9.73 8.07
N LEU A 180 0.63 -9.81 8.04
CA LEU A 180 -0.09 -10.59 7.01
C LEU A 180 0.21 -10.07 5.60
N PHE A 181 0.17 -8.74 5.39
CA PHE A 181 0.53 -8.14 4.11
C PHE A 181 1.97 -8.47 3.70
N PHE A 182 2.92 -8.41 4.64
CA PHE A 182 4.31 -8.79 4.37
C PHE A 182 4.43 -10.26 3.96
N CYS A 183 3.78 -11.18 4.69
CA CYS A 183 3.80 -12.60 4.36
C CYS A 183 3.18 -12.91 2.98
N ILE A 184 2.05 -12.27 2.65
CA ILE A 184 1.40 -12.42 1.34
C ILE A 184 2.31 -11.86 0.24
N PHE A 185 2.94 -10.70 0.48
CA PHE A 185 3.87 -10.10 -0.46
C PHE A 185 5.07 -11.02 -0.73
N CYS A 186 5.70 -11.57 0.32
CA CYS A 186 6.78 -12.54 0.21
C CYS A 186 6.37 -13.80 -0.56
N LYS A 187 5.18 -14.34 -0.30
CA LYS A 187 4.68 -15.51 -1.06
C LYS A 187 4.53 -15.18 -2.55
N ASN A 188 3.89 -14.05 -2.86
CA ASN A 188 3.64 -13.65 -4.24
C ASN A 188 4.94 -13.37 -5.02
N THR A 189 5.95 -12.77 -4.38
CA THR A 189 7.25 -12.56 -5.02
C THR A 189 8.01 -13.88 -5.19
N CYS A 190 8.03 -14.76 -4.19
CA CYS A 190 8.67 -16.08 -4.29
C CYS A 190 8.04 -16.95 -5.38
N VAL A 191 6.72 -16.98 -5.49
CA VAL A 191 6.01 -17.73 -6.55
C VAL A 191 6.34 -17.16 -7.93
N LYS A 192 6.33 -15.82 -8.07
CA LYS A 192 6.72 -15.18 -9.33
C LYS A 192 8.16 -15.51 -9.73
N MET A 193 9.11 -15.45 -8.79
CA MET A 193 10.51 -15.80 -9.06
C MET A 193 10.68 -17.29 -9.42
N ALA A 194 9.95 -18.20 -8.76
CA ALA A 194 9.97 -19.62 -9.09
C ALA A 194 9.42 -19.91 -10.50
N MET A 195 8.38 -19.19 -10.92
CA MET A 195 7.80 -19.31 -12.26
C MET A 195 8.71 -18.72 -13.35
N THR A 196 9.38 -17.59 -13.08
CA THR A 196 10.37 -17.02 -14.01
C THR A 196 11.54 -17.98 -14.21
N LYS A 197 12.08 -18.53 -13.12
CA LYS A 197 13.18 -19.51 -13.17
C LYS A 197 12.83 -20.74 -14.01
N ARG A 198 11.58 -21.22 -13.98
CA ARG A 198 11.12 -22.37 -14.77
C ARG A 198 11.01 -22.05 -16.26
N ARG A 199 10.65 -20.81 -16.63
CA ARG A 199 10.57 -20.38 -18.03
C ARG A 199 11.96 -20.34 -18.68
N ASP A 200 12.96 -19.83 -17.95
CA ASP A 200 14.33 -19.71 -18.47
C ASP A 200 14.96 -21.08 -18.76
N THR A 201 14.61 -22.11 -17.97
CA THR A 201 15.10 -23.49 -18.18
C THR A 201 14.51 -24.15 -19.44
N ILE A 202 13.24 -23.87 -19.76
CA ILE A 202 12.59 -24.43 -20.96
C ILE A 202 13.22 -23.82 -22.23
N THR A 203 13.46 -22.51 -22.24
CA THR A 203 14.10 -21.83 -23.38
C THR A 203 15.55 -22.25 -23.63
N SER A 204 16.25 -22.85 -22.64
CA SER A 204 17.62 -23.33 -22.83
C SER A 204 17.72 -24.75 -23.40
N GLU A 205 16.62 -25.52 -23.45
CA GLU A 205 16.61 -26.86 -24.07
C GLU A 205 16.24 -26.80 -25.57
N ASP A 206 15.68 -25.68 -26.04
CA ASP A 206 15.21 -25.50 -27.43
C ASP A 206 16.24 -24.79 -28.36
N GLY A 207 17.48 -24.55 -27.91
CA GLY A 207 18.54 -23.86 -28.68
C GLY A 207 19.85 -24.63 -28.71
#